data_AF-A0A838RHL5-F1
#
_entry.id   AF-A0A838RHL5-F1
#
_cell.length_a   1.000
_cell.length_b   1.000
_cell.length_c   1.000
_cell.angle_alpha   90.00
_cell.angle_beta   90.00
_cell.angle_gamma   90.00
#
_symmetry.space_group_name_H-M   'P 1'
#
loop_
_entity.id
_entity.type
_entity.pdbx_description
1 polymer ?
#
loop_
_entity_poly.entity_id
_entity_poly.type
_entity_poly.pdbx_seq_one_letter_code
_entity_poly.pdbx_strand_id
1 'polypeptide(L)'
;MTVLRHPLVWLELARAHSALGAALAVWVGGRVAGAAWSPAWAMPMLVAFLLSAAGNAFNDGHDAPIDQINRPGRPIPRGAATPLEARCLAYGAGALALLLALPLGLGSTLGTLLGLALLFGYTLRLRAIPLLGNAVVGVLTGMALGYGGLLAGNVPVILLPAATLGLFFGGREVLKTLHDVPGDQANGLRTIATVAGPRRTLLVATLCFGAALLLLALWA
;
A
#
# COMPACT_ATOMS: atom_id res chain seq x y z
N MET A 1 -29.43 -0.62 16.10
CA MET A 1 -29.46 0.83 15.79
C MET A 1 -28.20 1.18 15.02
N THR A 2 -28.29 1.23 13.71
CA THR A 2 -27.22 1.69 12.82
C THR A 2 -27.08 3.19 13.00
N VAL A 3 -26.12 3.63 13.83
CA VAL A 3 -25.69 5.02 13.80
C VAL A 3 -25.22 5.26 12.36
N LEU A 4 -25.89 6.13 11.63
CA LEU A 4 -25.40 6.62 10.33
C LEU A 4 -24.06 7.31 10.62
N ARG A 5 -22.97 6.56 10.48
CA ARG A 5 -21.62 7.06 10.71
C ARG A 5 -21.31 8.08 9.61
N HIS A 6 -20.70 9.19 9.99
CA HIS A 6 -20.36 10.26 9.06
C HIS A 6 -19.53 9.70 7.87
N PRO A 7 -19.81 10.05 6.61
CA PRO A 7 -19.14 9.49 5.44
C PRO A 7 -17.62 9.61 5.47
N LEU A 8 -17.09 10.60 6.21
CA LEU A 8 -15.66 10.79 6.44
C LEU A 8 -14.98 9.58 7.11
N VAL A 9 -15.69 8.81 7.95
CA VAL A 9 -15.12 7.61 8.60
C VAL A 9 -14.67 6.58 7.55
N TRP A 10 -15.44 6.40 6.49
CA TRP A 10 -15.10 5.47 5.41
C TRP A 10 -13.89 5.94 4.60
N LEU A 11 -13.76 7.26 4.39
CA LEU A 11 -12.59 7.86 3.76
C LEU A 11 -11.34 7.75 4.63
N GLU A 12 -11.48 7.84 5.95
CA GLU A 12 -10.40 7.59 6.90
C GLU A 12 -9.96 6.12 6.89
N LEU A 13 -10.89 5.16 6.92
CA LEU A 13 -10.59 3.72 6.84
C LEU A 13 -9.92 3.35 5.50
N ALA A 14 -10.41 3.90 4.40
CA ALA A 14 -9.79 3.73 3.09
C ALA A 14 -8.39 4.40 3.00
N ARG A 15 -8.11 5.33 3.92
CA ARG A 15 -7.01 6.30 3.85
C ARG A 15 -6.96 6.95 2.48
N ALA A 16 -8.03 7.68 2.14
CA ALA A 16 -8.26 8.23 0.81
C ALA A 16 -7.05 8.97 0.22
N HIS A 17 -6.29 9.71 1.04
CA HIS A 17 -5.05 10.37 0.61
C HIS A 17 -3.99 9.38 0.06
N SER A 18 -3.82 8.23 0.71
CA SER A 18 -2.87 7.20 0.28
C SER A 18 -3.40 6.45 -0.95
N ALA A 19 -4.70 6.17 -0.97
CA ALA A 19 -5.37 5.55 -2.12
C ALA A 19 -5.34 6.43 -3.37
N LEU A 20 -5.46 7.76 -3.23
CA LEU A 20 -5.26 8.72 -4.31
C LEU A 20 -3.81 8.69 -4.82
N GLY A 21 -2.83 8.55 -3.93
CA GLY A 21 -1.42 8.36 -4.33
C GLY A 21 -1.22 7.11 -5.20
N ALA A 22 -1.84 5.98 -4.84
CA ALA A 22 -1.79 4.76 -5.65
C ALA A 22 -2.46 4.94 -7.02
N ALA A 23 -3.62 5.60 -7.06
CA ALA A 23 -4.31 5.92 -8.31
C ALA A 23 -3.45 6.80 -9.23
N LEU A 24 -2.83 7.85 -8.68
CA LEU A 24 -1.93 8.73 -9.42
C LEU A 24 -0.69 8.00 -9.91
N ALA A 25 -0.14 7.07 -9.12
CA ALA A 25 1.02 6.27 -9.54
C ALA A 25 0.70 5.42 -10.79
N VAL A 26 -0.50 4.80 -10.87
CA VAL A 26 -0.91 4.09 -12.10
C VAL A 26 -0.95 5.03 -13.30
N TRP A 27 -1.55 6.20 -13.14
CA TRP A 27 -1.64 7.17 -14.23
C TRP A 27 -0.25 7.66 -14.68
N VAL A 28 0.62 8.02 -13.72
CA VAL A 28 2.01 8.41 -14.00
C VAL A 28 2.76 7.29 -14.72
N GLY A 29 2.60 6.04 -14.29
CA GLY A 29 3.22 4.88 -14.93
C GLY A 29 2.81 4.75 -16.40
N GLY A 30 1.53 4.94 -16.70
CA GLY A 30 1.03 4.97 -18.09
C GLY A 30 1.63 6.12 -18.91
N ARG A 31 1.71 7.32 -18.31
CA ARG A 31 2.26 8.51 -18.98
C ARG A 31 3.75 8.38 -19.29
N VAL A 32 4.55 7.87 -18.35
CA VAL A 32 5.99 7.62 -18.55
C VAL A 32 6.21 6.54 -19.62
N ALA A 33 5.32 5.55 -19.70
CA ALA A 33 5.35 4.51 -20.72
C ALA A 33 4.88 4.98 -22.12
N GLY A 34 4.49 6.25 -22.26
CA GLY A 34 4.14 6.87 -23.55
C GLY A 34 2.65 6.91 -23.87
N ALA A 35 1.76 6.46 -22.98
CA ALA A 35 0.33 6.50 -23.25
C ALA A 35 -0.21 7.93 -23.26
N ALA A 36 -1.05 8.27 -24.25
CA ALA A 36 -1.70 9.56 -24.36
C ALA A 36 -2.68 9.84 -23.19
N TRP A 37 -2.97 11.12 -22.96
CA TRP A 37 -4.06 11.50 -22.06
C TRP A 37 -5.40 11.00 -22.61
N SER A 38 -6.22 10.42 -21.74
CA SER A 38 -7.55 9.91 -22.09
C SER A 38 -8.40 9.73 -20.83
N PRO A 39 -9.72 10.00 -20.87
CA PRO A 39 -10.64 9.63 -19.80
C PRO A 39 -10.65 8.14 -19.45
N ALA A 40 -10.19 7.27 -20.36
CA ALA A 40 -10.06 5.83 -20.13
C ALA A 40 -9.17 5.47 -18.92
N TRP A 41 -8.27 6.37 -18.50
CA TRP A 41 -7.43 6.19 -17.32
C TRP A 41 -8.19 6.23 -15.99
N ALA A 42 -9.44 6.74 -15.97
CA ALA A 42 -10.24 6.78 -14.75
C ALA A 42 -10.47 5.38 -14.15
N MET A 43 -10.69 4.37 -15.00
CA MET A 43 -10.92 2.99 -14.56
C MET A 43 -9.70 2.36 -13.87
N PRO A 44 -8.49 2.31 -14.48
CA PRO A 44 -7.32 1.74 -13.82
C PRO A 44 -6.87 2.54 -12.59
N MET A 45 -7.07 3.86 -12.58
CA MET A 45 -6.87 4.69 -11.39
C MET A 45 -7.81 4.28 -10.25
N LEU A 46 -9.09 4.04 -10.56
CA LEU A 46 -10.08 3.57 -9.60
C LEU A 46 -9.75 2.16 -9.06
N VAL A 47 -9.27 1.25 -9.92
CA VAL A 47 -8.80 -0.08 -9.49
C VAL A 47 -7.69 0.05 -8.43
N ALA A 48 -6.67 0.88 -8.69
CA ALA A 48 -5.59 1.09 -7.71
C ALA A 48 -6.04 1.80 -6.44
N PHE A 49 -6.96 2.77 -6.55
CA PHE A 49 -7.58 3.40 -5.40
C PHE A 49 -8.27 2.36 -4.51
N LEU A 50 -9.13 1.53 -5.11
CA LEU A 50 -9.90 0.50 -4.41
C LEU A 50 -8.98 -0.57 -3.80
N LEU A 51 -7.92 -0.95 -4.51
CA LEU A 51 -6.92 -1.90 -4.02
C LEU A 51 -6.21 -1.36 -2.77
N SER A 52 -5.75 -0.10 -2.82
CA SER A 52 -5.15 0.57 -1.66
C SER A 52 -6.15 0.70 -0.51
N ALA A 53 -7.38 1.12 -0.80
CA ALA A 53 -8.45 1.23 0.20
C ALA A 53 -8.74 -0.13 0.87
N ALA A 54 -8.75 -1.21 0.08
CA ALA A 54 -8.97 -2.56 0.57
C ALA A 54 -7.87 -2.97 1.57
N GLY A 55 -6.61 -2.79 1.20
CA GLY A 55 -5.48 -3.10 2.07
C GLY A 55 -5.44 -2.22 3.34
N ASN A 56 -5.75 -0.92 3.22
CA ASN A 56 -5.78 -0.01 4.37
C ASN A 56 -6.87 -0.39 5.37
N ALA A 57 -8.09 -0.65 4.90
CA ALA A 57 -9.21 -1.07 5.75
C ALA A 57 -8.96 -2.46 6.36
N PHE A 58 -8.38 -3.39 5.60
CA PHE A 58 -8.02 -4.71 6.10
C PHE A 58 -6.97 -4.63 7.21
N ASN A 59 -5.94 -3.79 7.04
CA ASN A 59 -4.95 -3.50 8.07
C ASN A 59 -5.61 -2.94 9.34
N ASP A 60 -6.38 -1.86 9.24
CA ASP A 60 -7.00 -1.23 10.41
C ASP A 60 -7.92 -2.21 11.16
N GLY A 61 -8.64 -3.06 10.44
CA GLY A 61 -9.50 -4.10 11.04
C GLY A 61 -8.73 -5.13 11.88
N HIS A 62 -7.48 -5.43 11.54
CA HIS A 62 -6.62 -6.35 12.30
C HIS A 62 -5.76 -5.63 13.35
N ASP A 63 -5.47 -4.35 13.11
CA ASP A 63 -4.51 -3.58 13.92
C ASP A 63 -5.13 -2.85 15.08
N ALA A 64 -6.43 -3.03 15.33
CA ALA A 64 -7.11 -2.35 16.44
C ALA A 64 -6.35 -2.43 17.79
N PRO A 65 -5.80 -3.58 18.24
CA PRO A 65 -5.01 -3.64 19.47
C PRO A 65 -3.66 -2.90 19.38
N ILE A 66 -3.00 -2.92 18.22
CA ILE A 66 -1.72 -2.24 18.00
C ILE A 66 -1.93 -0.73 17.93
N ASP A 67 -2.95 -0.30 17.18
CA ASP A 67 -3.29 1.10 16.98
C ASP A 67 -3.90 1.74 18.25
N GLN A 68 -4.48 0.98 19.17
CA GLN A 68 -4.84 1.52 20.50
C GLN A 68 -3.63 2.12 21.23
N ILE A 69 -2.43 1.57 21.01
CA ILE A 69 -1.18 2.05 21.59
C ILE A 69 -0.55 3.09 20.67
N ASN A 70 -0.32 2.74 19.40
CA ASN A 70 0.49 3.56 18.49
C ASN A 70 -0.30 4.74 17.91
N ARG A 71 -1.62 4.62 17.74
CA ARG A 71 -2.47 5.56 16.98
C ARG A 71 -3.92 5.60 17.49
N PRO A 72 -4.16 5.99 18.76
CA PRO A 72 -5.49 5.92 19.38
C PRO A 72 -6.55 6.79 18.68
N GLY A 73 -6.12 7.78 17.89
CA GLY A 73 -7.02 8.61 17.06
C GLY A 73 -7.55 7.94 15.79
N ARG A 74 -7.15 6.71 15.46
CA ARG A 74 -7.69 5.99 14.29
C ARG A 74 -9.16 5.62 14.46
N PRO A 75 -9.91 5.42 13.35
CA PRO A 75 -11.35 5.16 13.40
C PRO A 75 -11.76 4.03 14.33
N ILE A 76 -11.05 2.90 14.32
CA ILE A 76 -11.43 1.74 15.14
C ILE A 76 -11.07 1.93 16.62
N PRO A 77 -9.82 2.29 17.00
CA PRO A 77 -9.47 2.56 18.40
C PRO A 77 -10.36 3.62 19.07
N ARG A 78 -10.77 4.67 18.35
CA ARG A 78 -11.66 5.71 18.91
C ARG A 78 -13.16 5.37 18.88
N GLY A 79 -13.54 4.17 18.44
CA GLY A 79 -14.93 3.69 18.36
C GLY A 79 -15.74 4.24 17.18
N ALA A 80 -15.12 5.01 16.29
CA ALA A 80 -15.75 5.56 15.10
C ALA A 80 -15.98 4.52 13.98
N ALA A 81 -15.38 3.33 14.07
CA ALA A 81 -15.69 2.16 13.25
C ALA A 81 -15.42 0.86 14.03
N THR A 82 -15.91 -0.26 13.53
CA THR A 82 -15.65 -1.61 14.06
C THR A 82 -14.71 -2.40 13.14
N PRO A 83 -13.98 -3.41 13.67
CA PRO A 83 -13.22 -4.35 12.85
C PRO A 83 -14.06 -5.05 11.76
N LEU A 84 -15.34 -5.30 12.02
CA LEU A 84 -16.24 -5.90 11.04
C LEU A 84 -16.52 -4.94 9.88
N GLU A 85 -16.86 -3.68 10.16
CA GLU A 85 -17.08 -2.66 9.14
C GLU A 85 -15.83 -2.45 8.26
N ALA A 86 -14.64 -2.41 8.87
CA ALA A 86 -13.38 -2.31 8.15
C ALA A 86 -13.13 -3.53 7.23
N ARG A 87 -13.45 -4.76 7.67
CA ARG A 87 -13.38 -5.97 6.84
C ARG A 87 -14.39 -5.97 5.70
N CYS A 88 -15.62 -5.50 5.94
CA CYS A 88 -16.63 -5.36 4.90
C CYS A 88 -16.17 -4.37 3.81
N LEU A 89 -15.62 -3.22 4.21
CA LEU A 89 -15.01 -2.28 3.27
C LEU A 89 -13.85 -2.93 2.50
N ALA A 90 -12.97 -3.66 3.20
CA ALA A 90 -11.82 -4.31 2.59
C ALA A 90 -12.21 -5.31 1.49
N TYR A 91 -13.11 -6.24 1.81
CA TYR A 91 -13.55 -7.25 0.86
C TYR A 91 -14.41 -6.66 -0.26
N GLY A 92 -15.28 -5.70 0.05
CA GLY A 92 -16.10 -5.02 -0.96
C GLY A 92 -15.25 -4.23 -1.95
N ALA A 93 -14.28 -3.43 -1.46
CA ALA A 93 -13.37 -2.68 -2.30
C ALA A 93 -12.45 -3.61 -3.12
N GLY A 94 -11.93 -4.68 -2.52
CA GLY A 94 -11.09 -5.65 -3.22
C GLY A 94 -11.84 -6.42 -4.30
N ALA A 95 -13.06 -6.88 -4.01
CA ALA A 95 -13.91 -7.54 -5.00
C ALA A 95 -14.26 -6.60 -6.15
N LEU A 96 -14.63 -5.35 -5.86
CA LEU A 96 -14.91 -4.35 -6.88
C LEU A 96 -13.66 -4.04 -7.73
N ALA A 97 -12.49 -3.88 -7.11
CA ALA A 97 -11.23 -3.68 -7.82
C ALA A 97 -10.96 -4.82 -8.81
N LEU A 98 -11.16 -6.07 -8.38
CA LEU A 98 -10.97 -7.24 -9.24
C LEU A 98 -11.97 -7.28 -10.40
N LEU A 99 -13.26 -7.00 -10.13
CA LEU A 99 -14.30 -6.93 -11.17
C LEU A 99 -13.99 -5.85 -12.20
N LEU A 100 -13.54 -4.66 -11.76
CA LEU A 100 -13.17 -3.56 -12.64
C LEU A 100 -11.85 -3.82 -13.40
N ALA A 101 -10.99 -4.72 -12.92
CA ALA A 101 -9.78 -5.14 -13.61
C ALA A 101 -10.04 -6.12 -14.77
N LEU A 102 -11.15 -6.87 -14.74
CA LEU A 102 -11.53 -7.82 -15.80
C LEU A 102 -11.55 -7.19 -17.21
N PRO A 103 -12.26 -6.06 -17.47
CA PRO A 103 -12.27 -5.44 -18.79
C PRO A 103 -10.92 -4.80 -19.18
N LEU A 104 -9.99 -4.65 -18.24
CA LEU A 104 -8.63 -4.13 -18.50
C LEU A 104 -7.66 -5.23 -18.98
N GLY A 105 -8.13 -6.46 -19.11
CA GLY A 105 -7.37 -7.60 -19.64
C GLY A 105 -6.75 -8.49 -18.57
N LEU A 106 -6.24 -9.64 -19.02
CA LEU A 106 -5.72 -10.69 -18.15
C LEU A 106 -4.55 -10.22 -17.28
N GLY A 107 -3.60 -9.48 -17.85
CA GLY A 107 -2.44 -8.96 -17.10
C GLY A 107 -2.86 -8.05 -15.94
N SER A 108 -3.79 -7.13 -16.19
CA SER A 108 -4.38 -6.23 -15.20
C SER A 108 -5.12 -6.99 -14.09
N THR A 109 -5.89 -8.01 -14.47
CA THR A 109 -6.60 -8.89 -13.53
C THR A 109 -5.64 -9.66 -12.62
N LEU A 110 -4.61 -10.28 -13.20
CA LEU A 110 -3.58 -11.02 -12.45
C LEU A 110 -2.76 -10.08 -11.55
N GLY A 111 -2.42 -8.89 -12.03
CA GLY A 111 -1.74 -7.86 -11.24
C GLY A 111 -2.57 -7.41 -10.03
N THR A 112 -3.87 -7.23 -10.22
CA THR A 112 -4.81 -6.87 -9.15
C THR A 112 -4.95 -7.99 -8.13
N LEU A 113 -5.08 -9.24 -8.59
CA LEU A 113 -5.13 -10.42 -7.72
C LEU A 113 -3.85 -10.58 -6.90
N LEU A 114 -2.68 -10.42 -7.52
CA LEU A 114 -1.40 -10.44 -6.83
C LEU A 114 -1.29 -9.31 -5.80
N GLY A 115 -1.74 -8.11 -6.16
CA GLY A 115 -1.78 -6.97 -5.23
C GLY A 115 -2.65 -7.24 -4.00
N LEU A 116 -3.84 -7.83 -4.18
CA LEU A 116 -4.71 -8.24 -3.07
C LEU A 116 -4.05 -9.30 -2.19
N ALA A 117 -3.45 -10.32 -2.82
CA ALA A 117 -2.76 -11.39 -2.11
C ALA A 117 -1.61 -10.86 -1.26
N LEU A 118 -0.81 -9.93 -1.80
CA LEU A 118 0.29 -9.29 -1.08
C LEU A 118 -0.21 -8.35 0.03
N LEU A 119 -1.25 -7.55 -0.22
CA LEU A 119 -1.82 -6.65 0.80
C LEU A 119 -2.38 -7.43 1.99
N PHE A 120 -3.17 -8.48 1.74
CA PHE A 120 -3.75 -9.27 2.82
C PHE A 120 -2.70 -10.18 3.48
N GLY A 121 -1.80 -10.78 2.68
CA GLY A 121 -0.68 -11.56 3.20
C GLY A 121 0.25 -10.72 4.08
N TYR A 122 0.47 -9.45 3.74
CA TYR A 122 1.20 -8.49 4.56
C TYR A 122 0.61 -8.37 5.96
N THR A 123 -0.68 -8.05 6.05
CA THR A 123 -1.41 -7.90 7.33
C THR A 123 -1.40 -9.18 8.14
N LEU A 124 -1.62 -10.32 7.50
CA LEU A 124 -1.78 -11.59 8.20
C LEU A 124 -0.44 -12.16 8.71
N ARG A 125 0.66 -11.95 7.97
CA ARG A 125 1.92 -12.63 8.30
C ARG A 125 3.18 -11.87 7.91
N LEU A 126 3.27 -11.34 6.68
CA LEU A 126 4.56 -10.90 6.14
C LEU A 126 5.13 -9.68 6.87
N ARG A 127 4.28 -8.83 7.46
CA ARG A 127 4.72 -7.68 8.27
C ARG A 127 5.52 -8.06 9.52
N ALA A 128 5.29 -9.26 10.06
CA ALA A 128 5.98 -9.76 11.24
C ALA A 128 7.29 -10.51 10.88
N ILE A 129 7.71 -10.46 9.62
CA ILE A 129 9.00 -10.98 9.16
C ILE A 129 9.87 -9.75 8.85
N PRO A 130 10.98 -9.53 9.61
CA PRO A 130 11.82 -8.36 9.43
C PRO A 130 12.27 -8.19 7.97
N LEU A 131 12.17 -6.96 7.47
CA LEU A 131 12.49 -6.55 6.09
C LEU A 131 11.54 -7.10 5.01
N LEU A 132 11.01 -8.32 5.13
CA LEU A 132 10.11 -8.88 4.14
C LEU A 132 8.80 -8.06 4.04
N GLY A 133 8.20 -7.71 5.18
CA GLY A 133 7.03 -6.84 5.18
C GLY A 133 7.28 -5.49 4.52
N ASN A 134 8.43 -4.87 4.81
CA ASN A 134 8.82 -3.59 4.24
C ASN A 134 9.07 -3.70 2.73
N ALA A 135 9.70 -4.80 2.28
CA ALA A 135 9.90 -5.10 0.87
C ALA A 135 8.56 -5.29 0.14
N VAL A 136 7.58 -5.97 0.75
CA VAL A 136 6.23 -6.11 0.19
C VAL A 136 5.57 -4.75 -0.03
N VAL A 137 5.69 -3.81 0.93
CA VAL A 137 5.17 -2.44 0.76
C VAL A 137 5.88 -1.72 -0.40
N GLY A 138 7.21 -1.87 -0.52
CA GLY A 138 7.95 -1.33 -1.65
C GLY A 138 7.50 -1.91 -2.99
N VAL A 139 7.37 -3.24 -3.07
CA VAL A 139 6.88 -3.96 -4.25
C VAL A 139 5.49 -3.50 -4.64
N LEU A 140 4.54 -3.44 -3.70
CA LEU A 140 3.18 -2.96 -3.95
C LEU A 140 3.16 -1.51 -4.47
N THR A 141 4.04 -0.66 -3.94
CA THR A 141 4.15 0.74 -4.39
C THR A 141 4.70 0.82 -5.82
N GLY A 142 5.77 0.08 -6.12
CA GLY A 142 6.35 0.00 -7.47
C GLY A 142 5.38 -0.65 -8.47
N MET A 143 4.63 -1.66 -8.04
CA MET A 143 3.59 -2.31 -8.84
C MET A 143 2.51 -1.33 -9.30
N ALA A 144 2.19 -0.28 -8.54
CA ALA A 144 1.24 0.73 -9.00
C ALA A 144 1.74 1.46 -10.26
N LEU A 145 3.01 1.88 -10.30
CA LEU A 145 3.62 2.42 -11.53
C LEU A 145 3.64 1.35 -12.64
N GLY A 146 4.09 0.14 -12.31
CA GLY A 146 4.17 -0.99 -13.26
C GLY A 146 2.83 -1.35 -13.89
N TYR A 147 1.73 -1.23 -13.15
CA TYR A 147 0.36 -1.47 -13.63
C TYR A 147 -0.01 -0.47 -14.73
N GLY A 148 0.38 0.80 -14.58
CA GLY A 148 0.24 1.81 -15.62
C GLY A 148 1.07 1.49 -16.86
N GLY A 149 2.33 1.10 -16.67
CA GLY A 149 3.23 0.69 -17.75
C GLY A 149 2.73 -0.54 -18.54
N LEU A 150 2.13 -1.49 -17.84
CA LEU A 150 1.50 -2.68 -18.43
C LEU A 150 0.35 -2.28 -19.37
N LEU A 151 -0.54 -1.41 -18.91
CA LEU A 151 -1.66 -0.91 -19.71
C LEU A 151 -1.22 -0.07 -20.92
N ALA A 152 -0.11 0.64 -20.78
CA ALA A 152 0.50 1.39 -21.88
C ALA A 152 1.30 0.49 -22.85
N GLY A 153 1.52 -0.78 -22.53
CA GLY A 153 2.25 -1.73 -23.37
C GLY A 153 3.78 -1.56 -23.36
N ASN A 154 4.34 -0.80 -22.43
CA ASN A 154 5.78 -0.52 -22.35
C ASN A 154 6.31 -0.62 -20.90
N VAL A 155 6.25 -1.82 -20.35
CA VAL A 155 6.76 -2.15 -19.01
C VAL A 155 8.27 -1.87 -18.84
N PRO A 156 9.17 -2.16 -19.81
CA PRO A 156 10.61 -2.00 -19.62
C PRO A 156 11.03 -0.59 -19.18
N VAL A 157 10.42 0.46 -19.74
CA VAL A 157 10.69 1.87 -19.39
C VAL A 157 10.30 2.19 -17.94
N ILE A 158 9.38 1.43 -17.35
CA ILE A 158 8.84 1.65 -16.00
C ILE A 158 9.60 0.88 -14.92
N LEU A 159 10.39 -0.14 -15.27
CA LEU A 159 11.05 -0.98 -14.27
C LEU A 159 11.95 -0.18 -13.32
N LEU A 160 12.77 0.74 -13.86
CA LEU A 160 13.69 1.55 -13.05
C LEU A 160 12.96 2.60 -12.20
N PRO A 161 11.98 3.38 -12.73
CA PRO A 161 11.10 4.22 -11.91
C PRO A 161 10.32 3.46 -10.83
N ALA A 162 9.78 2.28 -11.15
CA ALA A 162 9.04 1.45 -10.21
C ALA A 162 9.93 0.93 -9.08
N ALA A 163 11.14 0.47 -9.40
CA ALA A 163 12.13 0.05 -8.41
C ALA A 163 12.57 1.23 -7.51
N THR A 164 12.77 2.40 -8.10
CA THR A 164 13.09 3.65 -7.37
C THR A 164 12.00 3.99 -6.36
N LEU A 165 10.74 4.04 -6.82
CA LEU A 165 9.59 4.34 -5.96
C LEU A 165 9.42 3.27 -4.86
N GLY A 166 9.59 2.00 -5.23
CA GLY A 166 9.49 0.88 -4.30
C GLY A 166 10.56 0.91 -3.22
N LEU A 167 11.81 1.20 -3.56
CA LEU A 167 12.89 1.35 -2.58
C LEU A 167 12.65 2.54 -1.65
N PHE A 168 12.18 3.67 -2.19
CA PHE A 168 11.88 4.84 -1.38
C PHE A 168 10.76 4.55 -0.36
N PHE A 169 9.62 4.00 -0.80
CA PHE A 169 8.52 3.70 0.11
C PHE A 169 8.79 2.48 1.01
N GLY A 170 9.57 1.50 0.55
CA GLY A 170 10.08 0.42 1.38
C GLY A 170 10.97 0.96 2.51
N GLY A 171 11.90 1.88 2.21
CA GLY A 171 12.72 2.57 3.21
C GLY A 171 11.90 3.42 4.18
N ARG A 172 10.86 4.11 3.71
CA ARG A 172 9.90 4.82 4.58
C ARG A 172 9.16 3.84 5.50
N GLU A 173 8.75 2.68 5.00
CA GLU A 173 8.11 1.66 5.84
C GLU A 173 9.09 1.11 6.87
N VAL A 174 10.37 0.95 6.53
CA VAL A 174 11.43 0.60 7.51
C VAL A 174 11.50 1.67 8.61
N LEU A 175 11.58 2.96 8.26
CA LEU A 175 11.59 4.04 9.26
C LEU A 175 10.36 4.03 10.16
N LYS A 176 9.17 3.80 9.58
CA LYS A 176 7.91 3.77 10.33
C LYS A 176 7.93 2.73 11.44
N THR A 177 8.62 1.60 11.26
CA THR A 177 8.73 0.58 12.32
C THR A 177 9.35 1.10 13.62
N LEU A 178 10.15 2.17 13.59
CA LEU A 178 10.71 2.79 14.79
C LEU A 178 9.66 3.50 15.64
N HIS A 179 8.70 4.15 14.98
CA HIS A 179 7.60 4.82 15.64
C HIS A 179 6.62 3.80 16.25
N ASP A 180 6.49 2.63 15.61
CA ASP A 180 5.49 1.63 15.97
C ASP A 180 5.97 0.60 17.03
N VAL A 181 7.21 0.74 17.52
CA VAL A 181 7.83 -0.17 18.51
C VAL A 181 6.94 -0.46 19.73
N PRO A 182 6.32 0.53 20.41
CA PRO A 182 5.56 0.26 21.62
C PRO A 182 4.38 -0.71 21.37
N GLY A 183 3.58 -0.43 20.34
CA GLY A 183 2.46 -1.30 19.96
C GLY A 183 2.90 -2.62 19.36
N ASP A 184 3.99 -2.64 18.58
CA ASP A 184 4.53 -3.86 17.97
C ASP A 184 5.02 -4.82 19.06
N GLN A 185 5.78 -4.33 20.05
CA GLN A 185 6.28 -5.16 21.15
C GLN A 185 5.16 -5.69 22.04
N ALA A 186 4.18 -4.84 22.38
CA ALA A 186 3.03 -5.25 23.20
C ALA A 186 2.19 -6.36 22.55
N ASN A 187 2.22 -6.45 21.22
CA ASN A 187 1.49 -7.45 20.43
C ASN A 187 2.39 -8.56 19.87
N GLY A 188 3.67 -8.62 20.25
CA GLY A 188 4.60 -9.68 19.84
C GLY A 188 5.03 -9.62 18.36
N LEU A 189 4.90 -8.48 17.69
CA LEU A 189 5.32 -8.30 16.30
C LEU A 189 6.84 -8.19 16.20
N ARG A 190 7.42 -9.03 15.32
CA ARG A 190 8.86 -9.04 15.01
C ARG A 190 9.15 -8.19 13.78
N THR A 191 9.28 -6.88 13.96
CA THR A 191 9.71 -5.95 12.92
C THR A 191 11.22 -5.73 12.98
N ILE A 192 11.80 -5.06 11.98
CA ILE A 192 13.23 -4.73 12.01
C ILE A 192 13.58 -3.86 13.22
N ALA A 193 12.71 -2.93 13.61
CA ALA A 193 12.91 -2.10 14.79
C ALA A 193 12.85 -2.91 16.10
N THR A 194 11.90 -3.83 16.26
CA THR A 194 11.80 -4.63 17.50
C THR A 194 12.91 -5.67 17.63
N VAL A 195 13.45 -6.17 16.52
CA VAL A 195 14.49 -7.22 16.53
C VAL A 195 15.91 -6.65 16.48
N ALA A 196 16.18 -5.66 15.64
CA ALA A 196 17.52 -5.14 15.37
C ALA A 196 17.82 -3.80 16.05
N GLY A 197 16.80 -3.15 16.60
CA GLY A 197 16.91 -1.87 17.30
C GLY A 197 17.13 -0.66 16.37
N PRO A 198 17.12 0.55 16.96
CA PRO A 198 17.00 1.79 16.20
C PRO A 198 18.14 2.05 15.22
N ARG A 199 19.39 1.78 15.65
CA ARG A 199 20.59 2.05 14.83
C ARG A 199 20.58 1.27 13.52
N ARG A 200 20.26 -0.03 13.57
CA ARG A 200 20.24 -0.90 12.38
C ARG A 200 19.06 -0.56 11.46
N THR A 201 17.90 -0.25 12.04
CA THR A 201 16.74 0.18 11.25
C THR A 201 17.01 1.48 10.50
N LEU A 202 17.62 2.48 11.14
CA LEU A 202 18.02 3.73 10.47
C LEU A 202 19.00 3.47 9.33
N LEU A 203 20.03 2.64 9.56
CA LEU A 203 20.98 2.26 8.51
C LEU A 203 20.28 1.64 7.30
N VAL A 204 19.40 0.65 7.53
CA VAL A 204 18.67 0.00 6.43
C VAL A 204 17.80 0.99 5.67
N ALA A 205 17.07 1.87 6.37
CA ALA A 205 16.28 2.90 5.71
C ALA A 205 17.15 3.84 4.86
N THR A 206 18.29 4.30 5.40
CA THR A 206 19.25 5.14 4.66
C THR A 206 19.78 4.43 3.43
N LEU A 207 20.09 3.13 3.51
CA LEU A 207 20.52 2.35 2.35
C LEU A 207 19.42 2.24 1.29
N CYS A 208 18.16 2.04 1.69
CA CYS A 208 17.02 2.05 0.77
C CYS A 208 16.88 3.40 0.05
N PHE A 209 16.98 4.52 0.77
CA PHE A 209 16.90 5.85 0.17
C PHE A 209 18.10 6.15 -0.74
N GLY A 210 19.31 5.80 -0.33
CA GLY A 210 20.52 5.95 -1.14
C GLY A 210 20.43 5.15 -2.44
N ALA A 211 19.94 3.91 -2.37
CA ALA A 211 19.70 3.07 -3.54
C ALA A 211 18.61 3.68 -4.45
N ALA A 212 17.51 4.19 -3.89
CA ALA A 212 16.48 4.88 -4.67
C ALA A 212 17.05 6.11 -5.42
N LEU A 213 17.87 6.94 -4.75
CA LEU A 213 18.52 8.08 -5.38
C LEU A 213 19.50 7.67 -6.48
N LEU A 214 20.25 6.59 -6.28
CA LEU A 214 21.14 6.04 -7.30
C LEU A 214 20.35 5.57 -8.54
N LEU A 215 19.26 4.81 -8.34
CA LEU A 215 18.42 4.37 -9.45
C LEU A 215 17.78 5.55 -10.19
N LEU A 216 17.37 6.59 -9.46
CA LEU A 216 16.84 7.81 -10.06
C LEU A 216 17.90 8.52 -10.93
N ALA A 217 19.14 8.61 -10.43
CA ALA A 217 20.25 9.22 -11.17
C ALA A 217 20.66 8.41 -12.42
N LEU A 218 20.48 7.09 -12.41
CA LEU A 218 20.71 6.22 -13.57
C LEU A 218 19.59 6.27 -14.61
N TRP A 219 18.41 6.76 -14.23
CA TRP A 219 17.26 6.88 -15.12
C TRP A 219 17.21 8.24 -15.84
N ALA A 220 17.72 9.29 -15.19
CA ALA A 220 17.81 10.65 -15.71
C ALA A 220 18.90 10.79 -16.79
#